data_AF-A0A7R9YI58-F1
#
_entry.id   AF-A0A7R9YI58-F1
#
_cell.length_a   1.000
_cell.length_b   1.000
_cell.length_c   1.000
_cell.angle_alpha   90.00
_cell.angle_beta   90.00
_cell.angle_gamma   90.00
#
_symmetry.space_group_name_H-M   'P 1'
#
loop_
_entity.id
_entity.type
_entity.pdbx_description
1 polymer ?
#
loop_
_entity_poly.entity_id
_entity_poly.type
_entity_poly.pdbx_seq_one_letter_code
_entity_poly.pdbx_strand_id
1 'polypeptide(L)'
;ALQASALAADPAPGTVSGFADYSSKGGVMKADPSCFFDKCGAQTKDCFSNPSCLKGITCLGNCRAEQLCATRCFARFGSEKLNAWLSCTLEEQKCVTTGATVDNSAFYEAAPPRLRTFTPSDLEGRWYKVRGYNAKYDCYPCQVNEFSRTPAGLDNRILFRVLKEDASGFWQNDFVEHMKDEPGPQGKASMTVEGKMFGLTFNEQWYILGESDGAGALP
;
A
#
# COMPACT_ATOMS: atom_id res chain seq x y z
N ALA A 1 1.56 -0.59 -50.51
CA ALA A 1 2.35 0.14 -49.49
C ALA A 1 1.56 0.10 -48.18
N LEU A 2 1.89 -0.82 -47.28
CA LEU A 2 1.31 -0.87 -45.94
C LEU A 2 2.03 0.17 -45.09
N GLN A 3 1.31 1.21 -44.69
CA GLN A 3 1.80 2.21 -43.74
C GLN A 3 2.05 1.53 -42.40
N ALA A 4 3.32 1.51 -41.98
CA ALA A 4 3.68 1.28 -40.60
C ALA A 4 3.05 2.41 -39.77
N SER A 5 2.03 2.07 -38.98
CA SER A 5 1.55 2.97 -37.93
C SER A 5 2.69 3.12 -36.93
N ALA A 6 3.30 4.29 -36.90
CA ALA A 6 4.23 4.67 -35.85
C ALA A 6 3.47 4.53 -34.52
N LEU A 7 3.92 3.60 -33.67
CA LEU A 7 3.60 3.63 -32.25
C LEU A 7 4.04 5.01 -31.77
N ALA A 8 3.06 5.88 -31.49
CA ALA A 8 3.32 7.15 -30.85
C ALA A 8 4.16 6.85 -29.60
N ALA A 9 5.35 7.46 -29.51
CA ALA A 9 6.15 7.36 -28.32
C ALA A 9 5.30 7.86 -27.15
N ASP A 10 4.99 6.97 -26.21
CA ASP A 10 4.32 7.36 -24.97
C ASP A 10 5.12 8.53 -24.36
N PRO A 11 4.47 9.66 -24.04
CA PRO A 11 5.17 10.77 -23.40
C PRO A 11 5.87 10.23 -22.16
N ALA A 12 7.14 10.62 -21.98
CA ALA A 12 7.89 10.25 -20.79
C ALA A 12 7.06 10.64 -19.56
N PRO A 13 6.79 9.70 -18.63
CA PRO A 13 5.96 10.00 -17.49
C PRO A 13 6.67 11.08 -16.67
N GLY A 14 6.08 12.27 -16.60
CA GLY A 14 6.62 13.36 -15.79
C GLY A 14 6.57 13.03 -14.29
N THR A 15 6.83 14.05 -13.48
CA THR A 15 6.67 13.93 -12.02
C THR A 15 5.20 13.72 -11.65
N VAL A 16 4.94 12.76 -10.75
CA VAL A 16 3.60 12.43 -10.23
C VAL A 16 3.58 12.44 -8.71
N SER A 17 2.45 12.81 -8.10
CA SER A 17 2.32 12.82 -6.63
C SER A 17 2.03 11.44 -6.03
N GLY A 18 1.72 10.45 -6.87
CA GLY A 18 1.44 9.08 -6.49
C GLY A 18 0.68 8.33 -7.59
N PHE A 19 0.26 7.10 -7.31
CA PHE A 19 -0.40 6.23 -8.29
C PHE A 19 -1.75 6.76 -8.79
N ALA A 20 -2.51 7.46 -7.95
CA ALA A 20 -3.78 8.06 -8.37
C ALA A 20 -3.56 9.17 -9.41
N ASP A 21 -2.59 10.05 -9.17
CA ASP A 21 -2.19 11.11 -10.12
C ASP A 21 -1.63 10.50 -11.41
N TYR A 22 -0.74 9.52 -11.30
CA TYR A 22 -0.21 8.76 -12.43
C TYR A 22 -1.31 8.16 -13.32
N SER A 23 -2.28 7.46 -12.72
CA SER A 23 -3.40 6.86 -13.44
C SER A 23 -4.30 7.94 -14.08
N SER A 24 -4.59 9.04 -13.37
CA SER A 24 -5.40 10.15 -13.87
C SER A 24 -4.79 10.87 -15.09
N LYS A 25 -3.45 10.87 -15.17
CA LYS A 25 -2.68 11.41 -16.30
C LYS A 25 -2.54 10.40 -17.46
N GLY A 26 -3.22 9.26 -17.40
CA GLY A 26 -3.16 8.22 -18.42
C GLY A 26 -1.89 7.36 -18.37
N GLY A 27 -1.22 7.31 -17.21
CA GLY A 27 0.00 6.52 -17.02
C GLY A 27 -0.20 5.04 -17.32
N VAL A 28 0.69 4.47 -18.14
CA VAL A 28 0.70 3.05 -18.49
C VAL A 28 1.98 2.40 -17.97
N MET A 29 1.81 1.39 -17.11
CA MET A 29 2.93 0.61 -16.59
C MET A 29 3.66 -0.08 -17.75
N LYS A 30 4.98 0.04 -17.79
CA LYS A 30 5.85 -0.65 -18.75
C LYS A 30 6.32 -1.95 -18.12
N ALA A 31 6.00 -3.07 -18.77
CA ALA A 31 6.48 -4.39 -18.37
C ALA A 31 7.57 -4.87 -19.34
N ASP A 32 8.62 -5.47 -18.79
CA ASP A 32 9.64 -6.23 -19.50
C ASP A 32 9.39 -7.73 -19.24
N PRO A 33 8.73 -8.45 -20.19
CA PRO A 33 8.44 -9.86 -20.00
C PRO A 33 9.69 -10.73 -19.90
N SER A 34 10.78 -10.41 -20.60
CA SER A 34 12.04 -11.14 -20.49
C SER A 34 12.60 -11.07 -19.07
N CYS A 35 12.55 -9.89 -18.44
CA CYS A 35 13.00 -9.72 -17.05
C CYS A 35 12.29 -10.67 -16.07
N PHE A 36 11.00 -10.96 -16.27
CA PHE A 36 10.26 -11.91 -15.42
C PHE A 36 10.88 -13.31 -15.42
N PHE A 37 11.41 -13.75 -16.56
CA PHE A 37 12.00 -15.09 -16.70
C PHE A 37 13.50 -15.09 -16.43
N ASP A 38 14.21 -14.05 -16.87
CA ASP A 38 15.67 -13.97 -16.78
C ASP A 38 16.16 -13.58 -15.38
N LYS A 39 15.43 -12.68 -14.71
CA LYS A 39 15.81 -12.15 -13.38
C LYS A 39 14.96 -12.72 -12.25
N CYS A 40 13.69 -13.01 -12.54
CA CYS A 40 12.73 -13.52 -11.56
C CYS A 40 12.25 -14.96 -11.87
N GLY A 41 13.01 -15.73 -12.65
CA GLY A 41 12.55 -17.00 -13.22
C GLY A 41 12.04 -18.02 -12.20
N ALA A 42 12.69 -18.13 -11.04
CA ALA A 42 12.25 -19.04 -9.98
C ALA A 42 10.88 -18.62 -9.42
N GLN A 43 10.73 -17.35 -9.07
CA GLN A 43 9.50 -16.77 -8.55
C GLN A 43 8.38 -16.82 -9.61
N THR A 44 8.70 -16.59 -10.87
CA THR A 44 7.76 -16.66 -11.99
C THR A 44 7.25 -18.08 -12.20
N LYS A 45 8.13 -19.09 -12.17
CA LYS A 45 7.75 -20.50 -12.26
C LYS A 45 6.85 -20.92 -11.10
N ASP A 46 7.22 -20.53 -9.89
CA ASP A 46 6.45 -20.82 -8.67
C ASP A 46 5.06 -20.14 -8.69
N CYS A 47 5.00 -18.90 -9.18
CA CYS A 47 3.73 -18.18 -9.30
C CYS A 47 2.83 -18.80 -10.37
N PHE A 48 3.36 -19.09 -11.56
CA PHE A 48 2.56 -19.53 -12.70
C PHE A 48 2.01 -20.96 -12.51
N SER A 49 2.69 -21.76 -11.69
CA SER A 49 2.20 -23.08 -11.27
C SER A 49 1.21 -23.03 -10.09
N ASN A 50 1.00 -21.86 -9.48
CA ASN A 50 0.08 -21.67 -8.36
C ASN A 50 -1.21 -20.96 -8.83
N PRO A 51 -2.39 -21.60 -8.75
CA PRO A 51 -3.64 -20.99 -9.22
C PRO A 51 -4.02 -19.67 -8.55
N SER A 52 -3.68 -19.48 -7.26
CA SER A 52 -3.94 -18.23 -6.56
C SER A 52 -3.05 -17.12 -7.09
N CYS A 53 -1.75 -17.39 -7.24
CA CYS A 53 -0.80 -16.42 -7.76
C CYS A 53 -1.14 -16.01 -9.20
N LEU A 54 -1.42 -16.98 -10.09
CA LEU A 54 -1.80 -16.70 -11.47
C LEU A 54 -3.07 -15.82 -11.57
N LYS A 55 -4.08 -16.11 -10.74
CA LYS A 55 -5.29 -15.27 -10.64
C LYS A 55 -4.98 -13.90 -10.05
N GLY A 56 -4.09 -13.83 -9.06
CA GLY A 56 -3.62 -12.59 -8.44
C GLY A 56 -2.97 -11.66 -9.44
N ILE A 57 -1.96 -12.13 -10.20
CA ILE A 57 -1.29 -11.30 -11.21
C ILE A 57 -2.26 -10.85 -12.31
N THR A 58 -3.17 -11.73 -12.74
CA THR A 58 -4.18 -11.40 -13.76
C THR A 58 -5.16 -10.35 -13.25
N CYS A 59 -5.60 -10.47 -12.00
CA CYS A 59 -6.47 -9.50 -11.34
C CYS A 59 -5.78 -8.14 -11.23
N LEU A 60 -4.56 -8.10 -10.69
CA LEU A 60 -3.77 -6.87 -10.51
C LEU A 60 -3.49 -6.16 -11.84
N GLY A 61 -3.15 -6.92 -12.90
CA GLY A 61 -2.94 -6.37 -14.24
C GLY A 61 -4.18 -5.68 -14.81
N ASN A 62 -5.38 -6.22 -14.52
CA ASN A 62 -6.64 -5.63 -14.97
C ASN A 62 -7.05 -4.39 -14.17
N CYS A 63 -6.53 -4.20 -12.96
CA CYS A 63 -6.88 -3.05 -12.12
C CYS A 63 -6.33 -1.71 -12.63
N ARG A 64 -5.32 -1.71 -13.51
CA ARG A 64 -4.69 -0.48 -14.06
C ARG A 64 -4.34 0.55 -12.97
N ALA A 65 -3.77 0.06 -11.86
CA ALA A 65 -3.41 0.84 -10.67
C ALA A 65 -4.58 1.48 -9.88
N GLU A 66 -5.84 1.08 -10.12
CA GLU A 66 -6.95 1.48 -9.25
C GLU A 66 -6.84 0.78 -7.88
N GLN A 67 -6.78 1.57 -6.82
CA GLN A 67 -6.45 1.09 -5.48
C GLN A 67 -7.47 0.09 -4.92
N LEU A 68 -8.78 0.34 -5.04
CA LEU A 68 -9.79 -0.56 -4.48
C LEU A 68 -9.79 -1.92 -5.18
N CYS A 69 -9.62 -1.91 -6.49
CA CYS A 69 -9.46 -3.11 -7.30
C CYS A 69 -8.23 -3.89 -6.85
N ALA A 70 -7.07 -3.24 -6.71
CA ALA A 70 -5.84 -3.88 -6.27
C ALA A 70 -6.00 -4.49 -4.86
N THR A 71 -6.57 -3.74 -3.92
CA THR A 71 -6.87 -4.20 -2.57
C THR A 71 -7.75 -5.45 -2.56
N ARG A 72 -8.79 -5.50 -3.41
CA ARG A 72 -9.64 -6.70 -3.56
C ARG A 72 -8.87 -7.87 -4.15
N CYS A 73 -7.99 -7.65 -5.13
CA CYS A 73 -7.14 -8.71 -5.69
C CYS A 73 -6.21 -9.30 -4.62
N PHE A 74 -5.56 -8.47 -3.81
CA PHE A 74 -4.72 -8.93 -2.70
C PHE A 74 -5.53 -9.70 -1.66
N ALA A 75 -6.70 -9.20 -1.28
CA ALA A 75 -7.55 -9.88 -0.32
C ALA A 75 -8.01 -11.26 -0.85
N ARG A 76 -8.35 -11.35 -2.14
CA ARG A 76 -8.88 -12.58 -2.75
C ARG A 76 -7.82 -13.62 -3.12
N PHE A 77 -6.65 -13.17 -3.57
CA PHE A 77 -5.65 -14.04 -4.20
C PHE A 77 -4.25 -13.95 -3.58
N GLY A 78 -4.09 -13.13 -2.54
CA GLY A 78 -2.85 -13.00 -1.77
C GLY A 78 -2.26 -14.35 -1.38
N SER A 79 -0.96 -14.51 -1.60
CA SER A 79 -0.23 -15.74 -1.28
C SER A 79 1.26 -15.46 -1.19
N GLU A 80 2.01 -16.27 -0.46
CA GLU A 80 3.47 -16.15 -0.37
C GLU A 80 4.16 -16.19 -1.73
N LYS A 81 3.62 -16.97 -2.68
CA LYS A 81 4.13 -17.02 -4.05
C LYS A 81 3.89 -15.73 -4.81
N LEU A 82 2.72 -15.09 -4.61
CA LEU A 82 2.44 -13.76 -5.17
C LEU A 82 3.35 -12.69 -4.56
N ASN A 83 3.54 -12.72 -3.24
CA ASN A 83 4.42 -11.78 -2.54
C ASN A 83 5.86 -11.90 -3.07
N ALA A 84 6.39 -13.12 -3.20
CA ALA A 84 7.74 -13.35 -3.72
C ALA A 84 7.90 -12.87 -5.17
N TRP A 85 6.88 -13.11 -6.01
CA TRP A 85 6.88 -12.64 -7.39
C TRP A 85 6.85 -11.12 -7.50
N LEU A 86 6.00 -10.45 -6.72
CA LEU A 86 5.91 -8.99 -6.68
C LEU A 86 7.19 -8.35 -6.12
N SER A 87 7.78 -8.92 -5.06
CA SER A 87 9.07 -8.45 -4.52
C SER A 87 10.15 -8.49 -5.59
N CYS A 88 10.28 -9.60 -6.33
CA CYS A 88 11.28 -9.67 -7.38
C CYS A 88 10.98 -8.72 -8.55
N THR A 89 9.77 -8.76 -9.09
CA THR A 89 9.43 -8.08 -10.35
C THR A 89 9.17 -6.59 -10.19
N LEU A 90 8.66 -6.13 -9.05
CA LEU A 90 8.31 -4.73 -8.81
C LEU A 90 9.31 -4.00 -7.91
N GLU A 91 9.94 -4.70 -6.96
CA GLU A 91 10.87 -4.07 -6.01
C GLU A 91 12.33 -4.24 -6.41
N GLU A 92 12.77 -5.46 -6.64
CA GLU A 92 14.20 -5.77 -6.74
C GLU A 92 14.75 -5.58 -8.16
N GLN A 93 14.05 -6.12 -9.16
CA GLN A 93 14.49 -6.16 -10.55
C GLN A 93 13.81 -5.10 -11.42
N LYS A 94 12.78 -4.43 -10.89
CA LYS A 94 12.01 -3.39 -11.59
C LYS A 94 11.58 -3.82 -13.01
N CYS A 95 11.18 -5.09 -13.16
CA CYS A 95 10.67 -5.64 -14.41
C CYS A 95 9.36 -4.98 -14.85
N VAL A 96 8.60 -4.38 -13.92
CA VAL A 96 7.50 -3.47 -14.25
C VAL A 96 7.79 -2.11 -13.64
N THR A 97 7.67 -1.05 -14.43
CA THR A 97 7.93 0.32 -14.00
C THR A 97 6.84 1.27 -14.45
N THR A 98 6.61 2.34 -13.67
CA THR A 98 5.80 3.48 -14.11
C THR A 98 6.55 4.36 -15.10
N GLY A 99 7.89 4.37 -15.03
CA GLY A 99 8.78 5.36 -15.67
C GLY A 99 8.62 6.78 -15.13
N ALA A 100 7.77 6.98 -14.11
CA ALA A 100 7.47 8.28 -13.50
C ALA A 100 8.34 8.50 -12.27
N THR A 101 8.76 9.75 -12.07
CA THR A 101 9.35 10.17 -10.79
C THR A 101 8.21 10.50 -9.82
N VAL A 102 8.23 9.88 -8.64
CA VAL A 102 7.26 10.21 -7.59
C VAL A 102 7.81 11.38 -6.77
N ASP A 103 7.03 12.46 -6.68
CA ASP A 103 7.28 13.58 -5.78
C ASP A 103 6.05 13.81 -4.90
N ASN A 104 6.16 13.37 -3.66
CA ASN A 104 5.13 13.52 -2.64
C ASN A 104 5.50 14.59 -1.58
N SER A 105 6.50 15.44 -1.87
CA SER A 105 7.00 16.46 -0.92
C SER A 105 5.90 17.39 -0.40
N ALA A 106 4.99 17.81 -1.28
CA ALA A 106 3.86 18.68 -0.93
C ALA A 106 2.97 18.12 0.18
N PHE A 107 2.83 16.79 0.30
CA PHE A 107 2.06 16.17 1.39
C PHE A 107 2.73 16.39 2.76
N TYR A 108 4.05 16.53 2.80
CA TYR A 108 4.82 16.70 4.03
C TYR A 108 5.04 18.17 4.40
N GLU A 109 5.00 19.09 3.44
CA GLU A 109 5.11 20.53 3.70
C GLU A 109 4.01 21.02 4.65
N ALA A 110 2.77 20.64 4.34
CA ALA A 110 1.59 20.96 5.14
C ALA A 110 1.34 20.00 6.32
N ALA A 111 2.29 19.09 6.61
CA ALA A 111 2.11 18.14 7.70
C ALA A 111 1.98 18.90 9.05
N PRO A 112 1.03 18.47 9.91
CA PRO A 112 0.81 19.09 11.20
C PRO A 112 2.02 18.85 12.13
N PRO A 113 2.21 19.72 13.14
CA PRO A 113 3.28 19.51 14.11
C PRO A 113 2.98 18.27 14.96
N ARG A 114 4.05 17.62 15.43
CA ARG A 114 3.94 16.52 16.40
C ARG A 114 3.21 16.99 17.66
N LEU A 115 2.16 16.28 18.06
CA LEU A 115 1.45 16.53 19.32
C LEU A 115 2.40 16.25 20.50
N ARG A 116 2.70 17.26 21.30
CA ARG A 116 3.70 17.16 22.39
C ARG A 116 3.22 16.32 23.58
N THR A 117 1.91 16.20 23.77
CA THR A 117 1.32 15.41 24.86
C THR A 117 1.25 13.93 24.53
N PHE A 118 1.28 13.57 23.25
CA PHE A 118 1.21 12.20 22.80
C PHE A 118 2.47 11.41 23.16
N THR A 119 2.26 10.24 23.72
CA THR A 119 3.25 9.19 23.94
C THR A 119 2.75 7.89 23.31
N PRO A 120 3.63 6.99 22.85
CA PRO A 120 3.19 5.70 22.31
C PRO A 120 2.29 4.88 23.26
N SER A 121 2.37 5.11 24.58
CA SER A 121 1.46 4.54 25.60
C SER A 121 0.00 4.72 25.27
N ASP A 122 -0.33 5.88 24.70
CA ASP A 122 -1.69 6.33 24.58
C ASP A 122 -2.45 5.52 23.52
N LEU A 123 -1.73 4.77 22.68
CA LEU A 123 -2.30 3.83 21.71
C LEU A 123 -2.34 2.37 22.21
N GLU A 124 -1.76 2.02 23.34
CA GLU A 124 -1.72 0.62 23.79
C GLU A 124 -3.13 0.03 23.93
N GLY A 125 -3.31 -1.20 23.44
CA GLY A 125 -4.59 -1.91 23.45
C GLY A 125 -5.31 -1.90 22.11
N ARG A 126 -6.62 -2.15 22.15
CA ARG A 126 -7.45 -2.42 20.97
C ARG A 126 -8.22 -1.19 20.53
N TRP A 127 -8.07 -0.84 19.25
CA TRP A 127 -8.69 0.32 18.61
C TRP A 127 -9.53 -0.07 17.41
N TYR A 128 -10.62 0.66 17.22
CA TYR A 128 -11.56 0.48 16.11
C TYR A 128 -11.50 1.70 15.20
N LYS A 129 -11.27 1.46 13.91
CA LYS A 129 -11.34 2.52 12.90
C LYS A 129 -12.81 2.76 12.55
N VAL A 130 -13.35 3.87 13.04
CA VAL A 130 -14.79 4.22 12.89
C VAL A 130 -15.06 5.29 11.84
N ARG A 131 -14.04 6.03 11.43
CA ARG A 131 -14.12 7.08 10.40
C ARG A 131 -12.75 7.35 9.80
N GLY A 132 -12.70 7.61 8.50
CA GLY A 132 -11.52 7.95 7.74
C GLY A 132 -11.73 9.23 6.92
N TYR A 133 -10.61 9.80 6.48
CA TYR A 133 -10.63 10.97 5.59
C TYR A 133 -11.01 10.59 4.15
N ASN A 134 -10.48 9.48 3.65
CA ASN A 134 -10.81 8.97 2.34
C ASN A 134 -12.01 8.02 2.44
N ALA A 135 -13.16 8.46 1.92
CA ALA A 135 -14.45 7.75 1.96
C ALA A 135 -14.38 6.31 1.43
N LYS A 136 -13.40 5.99 0.57
CA LYS A 136 -13.16 4.62 0.11
C LYS A 136 -12.90 3.66 1.27
N TYR A 137 -12.24 4.12 2.34
CA TYR A 137 -11.93 3.29 3.50
C TYR A 137 -13.09 3.15 4.48
N ASP A 138 -14.00 4.12 4.52
CA ASP A 138 -15.23 4.06 5.33
C ASP A 138 -16.23 3.03 4.80
N CYS A 139 -16.08 2.61 3.54
CA CYS A 139 -16.88 1.54 2.94
C CYS A 139 -16.43 0.14 3.37
N TYR A 140 -15.27 0.00 4.02
CA TYR A 140 -14.85 -1.29 4.57
C TYR A 140 -15.53 -1.57 5.91
N PRO A 141 -15.76 -2.85 6.26
CA PRO A 141 -16.16 -3.23 7.61
C PRO A 141 -15.23 -2.63 8.66
N CYS A 142 -15.69 -2.47 9.90
CA CYS A 142 -14.87 -1.97 10.99
C CYS A 142 -13.52 -2.72 11.06
N GLN A 143 -12.43 -1.98 10.84
CA GLN A 143 -11.07 -2.49 10.90
C GLN A 143 -10.53 -2.31 12.32
N VAL A 144 -9.75 -3.28 12.77
CA VAL A 144 -9.24 -3.34 14.15
C VAL A 144 -7.72 -3.29 14.14
N ASN A 145 -7.18 -2.48 15.04
CA ASN A 145 -5.77 -2.39 15.34
C ASN A 145 -5.58 -2.77 16.81
N GLU A 146 -4.55 -3.56 17.13
CA GLU A 146 -4.14 -3.86 18.49
C GLU A 146 -2.67 -3.48 18.65
N PHE A 147 -2.40 -2.46 19.47
CA PHE A 147 -1.06 -1.95 19.68
C PHE A 147 -0.46 -2.49 20.97
N SER A 148 0.80 -2.89 20.90
CA SER A 148 1.60 -3.32 22.05
C SER A 148 2.93 -2.60 22.06
N ARG A 149 3.40 -2.24 23.26
CA ARG A 149 4.68 -1.53 23.41
C ARG A 149 5.88 -2.39 23.04
N THR A 150 6.86 -1.76 22.38
CA THR A 150 8.21 -2.29 22.18
C THR A 150 9.24 -1.30 22.71
N PRO A 151 10.52 -1.69 22.87
CA PRO A 151 11.58 -0.75 23.24
C PRO A 151 11.78 0.41 22.25
N ALA A 152 11.41 0.22 20.97
CA ALA A 152 11.62 1.20 19.90
C ALA A 152 10.34 1.98 19.50
N GLY A 153 9.18 1.61 20.05
CA GLY A 153 7.89 2.21 19.73
C GLY A 153 6.74 1.25 20.00
N LEU A 154 5.98 0.89 18.95
CA LEU A 154 4.81 0.00 19.05
C LEU A 154 4.86 -1.09 17.98
N ASP A 155 4.36 -2.26 18.32
CA ASP A 155 3.86 -3.22 17.34
C ASP A 155 2.37 -2.96 17.15
N ASN A 156 1.96 -2.79 15.89
CA ASN A 156 0.59 -2.58 15.48
C ASN A 156 0.10 -3.84 14.76
N ARG A 157 -0.70 -4.66 15.45
CA ARG A 157 -1.34 -5.82 14.85
C ARG A 157 -2.64 -5.40 14.17
N ILE A 158 -2.74 -5.70 12.88
CA ILE A 158 -3.82 -5.26 12.01
C ILE A 158 -4.61 -6.47 11.53
N LEU A 159 -5.92 -6.46 11.80
CA LEU A 159 -6.86 -7.37 11.17
C LEU A 159 -7.48 -6.68 9.95
N PHE A 160 -7.00 -7.03 8.77
CA PHE A 160 -7.49 -6.46 7.52
C PHE A 160 -8.62 -7.30 6.93
N ARG A 161 -9.78 -6.70 6.69
CA ARG A 161 -10.98 -7.39 6.23
C ARG A 161 -11.61 -6.70 5.03
N VAL A 162 -11.84 -7.47 3.97
CA VAL A 162 -12.54 -7.03 2.76
C VAL A 162 -13.78 -7.89 2.57
N LEU A 163 -14.95 -7.24 2.46
CA LEU A 163 -16.22 -7.93 2.21
C LEU A 163 -16.19 -8.63 0.84
N LYS A 164 -16.66 -9.88 0.78
CA LYS A 164 -16.83 -10.59 -0.49
C LYS A 164 -18.01 -10.01 -1.26
N GLU A 165 -17.90 -9.96 -2.58
CA GLU A 165 -18.94 -9.39 -3.46
C GLU A 165 -20.29 -10.11 -3.35
N ASP A 166 -20.28 -11.41 -3.04
CA ASP A 166 -21.47 -12.24 -2.82
C ASP A 166 -22.04 -12.16 -1.39
N ALA A 167 -21.48 -11.27 -0.56
CA ALA A 167 -21.81 -11.12 0.87
C ALA A 167 -21.69 -12.41 1.71
N SER A 168 -21.01 -13.45 1.21
CA SER A 168 -20.84 -14.74 1.91
C SER A 168 -19.84 -14.70 3.08
N GLY A 169 -19.24 -13.54 3.36
CA GLY A 169 -18.25 -13.33 4.41
C GLY A 169 -17.14 -12.39 3.96
N PHE A 170 -15.92 -12.63 4.47
CA PHE A 170 -14.77 -11.75 4.27
C PHE A 170 -13.57 -12.50 3.71
N TRP A 171 -12.79 -11.80 2.90
CA TRP A 171 -11.37 -12.07 2.79
C TRP A 171 -10.68 -11.37 3.97
N GLN A 172 -9.81 -12.08 4.68
CA GLN A 172 -9.13 -11.52 5.85
C GLN A 172 -7.66 -11.91 5.88
N ASN A 173 -6.84 -11.00 6.39
CA ASN A 173 -5.42 -11.23 6.64
C ASN A 173 -5.00 -10.51 7.92
N ASP A 174 -3.99 -11.05 8.60
CA ASP A 174 -3.39 -10.47 9.80
C ASP A 174 -1.95 -10.07 9.48
N PHE A 175 -1.55 -8.85 9.83
CA PHE A 175 -0.16 -8.40 9.71
C PHE A 175 0.25 -7.57 10.92
N VAL A 176 1.55 -7.50 11.16
CA VAL A 176 2.15 -6.70 12.21
C VAL A 176 3.02 -5.64 11.56
N GLU A 177 2.76 -4.39 11.90
CA GLU A 177 3.60 -3.25 11.55
C GLU A 177 4.43 -2.85 12.76
N HIS A 178 5.73 -2.63 12.55
CA HIS A 178 6.64 -2.14 13.58
C HIS A 178 6.76 -0.62 13.45
N MET A 179 6.18 0.09 14.42
CA MET A 179 6.13 1.54 14.46
C MET A 179 7.27 2.07 15.35
N LYS A 180 8.08 2.97 14.83
CA LYS A 180 9.16 3.64 15.58
C LYS A 180 8.66 4.96 16.15
N ASP A 181 8.99 5.23 17.42
CA ASP A 181 8.77 6.54 18.03
C ASP A 181 9.86 7.53 17.62
N GLU A 182 9.74 8.05 16.40
CA GLU A 182 10.70 8.99 15.83
C GLU A 182 9.99 10.04 14.94
N PRO A 183 10.58 11.23 14.77
CA PRO A 183 9.88 12.35 14.13
C PRO A 183 9.89 12.29 12.59
N GLY A 184 10.44 11.23 12.00
CA GLY A 184 10.60 11.07 10.56
C GLY A 184 11.54 12.09 9.91
N PRO A 185 11.71 12.03 8.58
CA PRO A 185 12.67 12.87 7.86
C PRO A 185 12.37 14.37 7.94
N GLN A 186 11.10 14.75 8.07
CA GLN A 186 10.67 16.16 8.17
C GLN A 186 10.59 16.66 9.62
N GLY A 187 10.89 15.83 10.62
CA GLY A 187 10.89 16.23 12.02
C GLY A 187 9.50 16.47 12.63
N LYS A 188 8.42 16.05 11.95
CA LYS A 188 7.02 16.35 12.31
C LYS A 188 6.18 15.13 12.67
N ALA A 189 6.59 13.92 12.29
CA ALA A 189 5.79 12.73 12.53
C ALA A 189 5.71 12.41 14.03
N SER A 190 4.62 11.79 14.45
CA SER A 190 4.53 11.17 15.77
C SER A 190 5.23 9.81 15.77
N MET A 191 5.09 9.04 14.70
CA MET A 191 5.72 7.74 14.52
C MET A 191 6.02 7.48 13.05
N THR A 192 6.97 6.59 12.75
CA THR A 192 7.26 6.12 11.40
C THR A 192 7.07 4.61 11.29
N VAL A 193 6.72 4.14 10.10
CA VAL A 193 6.59 2.71 9.79
C VAL A 193 7.34 2.42 8.50
N GLU A 194 8.11 1.34 8.50
CA GLU A 194 8.76 0.81 7.30
C GLU A 194 8.60 -0.70 7.31
N GLY A 195 8.29 -1.28 6.15
CA GLY A 195 8.16 -2.73 6.05
C GLY A 195 7.87 -3.21 4.64
N LYS A 196 7.52 -4.49 4.55
CA LYS A 196 6.99 -5.09 3.33
C LYS A 196 5.59 -5.65 3.56
N MET A 197 4.66 -5.29 2.69
CA MET A 197 3.31 -5.84 2.67
C MET A 197 3.01 -6.33 1.25
N PHE A 198 2.50 -7.56 1.13
CA PHE A 198 2.27 -8.22 -0.16
C PHE A 198 3.50 -8.26 -1.08
N GLY A 199 4.71 -8.33 -0.49
CA GLY A 199 5.97 -8.29 -1.23
C GLY A 199 6.42 -6.89 -1.67
N LEU A 200 5.64 -5.85 -1.38
CA LEU A 200 5.93 -4.46 -1.74
C LEU A 200 6.46 -3.69 -0.54
N THR A 201 7.46 -2.86 -0.76
CA THR A 201 8.00 -2.01 0.31
C THR A 201 7.07 -0.84 0.54
N PHE A 202 6.79 -0.53 1.80
CA PHE A 202 6.02 0.65 2.17
C PHE A 202 6.73 1.44 3.26
N ASN A 203 6.49 2.75 3.25
CA ASN A 203 6.99 3.70 4.24
C ASN A 203 5.83 4.62 4.59
N GLU A 204 5.56 4.79 5.89
CA GLU A 204 4.49 5.64 6.39
C GLU A 204 5.01 6.59 7.48
N GLN A 205 4.36 7.75 7.57
CA GLN A 205 4.52 8.69 8.66
C GLN A 205 3.16 8.91 9.30
N TRP A 206 3.05 8.62 10.59
CA TRP A 206 1.84 8.78 11.37
C TRP A 206 1.87 10.11 12.12
N TYR A 207 0.84 10.92 11.93
CA TYR A 207 0.67 12.22 12.59
C TYR A 207 -0.55 12.14 13.50
N ILE A 208 -0.34 12.17 14.81
CA ILE A 208 -1.44 12.24 15.78
C ILE A 208 -1.93 13.68 15.84
N LEU A 209 -3.17 13.90 15.42
CA LEU A 209 -3.78 15.23 15.30
C LEU A 209 -4.39 15.72 16.61
N GLY A 210 -4.91 14.78 17.42
CA GLY A 210 -5.59 15.08 18.66
C GLY A 210 -6.08 13.80 19.34
N GLU A 211 -6.50 13.96 20.59
CA GLU A 211 -7.05 12.92 21.46
C GLU A 211 -8.34 13.44 22.11
N SER A 212 -9.28 12.55 22.39
CA SER A 212 -10.54 12.89 23.08
C SER A 212 -10.99 11.71 23.92
N ASP A 213 -11.51 12.02 25.11
CA ASP A 213 -12.18 11.09 26.01
C ASP A 213 -13.67 10.89 25.67
N GLY A 214 -14.14 11.52 24.59
CA GLY A 214 -15.54 11.48 24.16
C GLY A 214 -16.48 12.41 24.93
N ALA A 215 -15.98 13.19 25.90
CA ALA A 215 -16.78 14.15 26.67
C ALA A 215 -16.92 15.53 25.98
N GLY A 216 -16.23 15.76 24.85
CA GLY A 216 -16.27 17.00 24.08
C GLY A 216 -16.09 16.80 22.57
N ALA A 217 -16.15 17.90 21.82
CA ALA A 217 -15.81 17.89 20.39
C ALA A 217 -14.30 17.64 20.21
N LEU A 218 -13.93 16.90 19.15
CA LEU A 218 -12.52 16.77 18.76
C LEU A 218 -11.95 18.17 18.49
N PRO A 219 -10.77 18.52 19.03
CA PRO A 219 -10.12 19.80 18.77
C PRO A 219 -9.77 20.00 17.29
#